data_AF-A0A853DP38-F1
#
_entry.id   AF-A0A853DP38-F1
#
_cell.length_a   1.000
_cell.length_b   1.000
_cell.length_c   1.000
_cell.angle_alpha   90.00
_cell.angle_beta   90.00
_cell.angle_gamma   90.00
#
_symmetry.space_group_name_H-M   'P 1'
#
loop_
_entity.id
_entity.type
_entity.pdbx_description
1 polymer ?
#
loop_
_entity_poly.entity_id
_entity_poly.type
_entity_poly.pdbx_seq_one_letter_code
_entity_poly.pdbx_strand_id
1 'polypeptide(L)'
;MSPAHAEVHETIRAFLADADLEWETGARDGEYVVTLPGDRKLKTVTSLLVGEKALTTTAFVIRHPDENAEEFYTFLLRRNLRMGAVAYSIDGTGDVYVGGRVPLAAVGPDYLDDVLGAVLDAADAPFNELLVIGFLSSMKREWAWRIKRGESTRNLEAFAHLLQD
;
A
#
# COMPACT_ATOMS: atom_id res chain seq x y z
N MET A 1 -2.51 -9.22 -28.89
CA MET A 1 -2.41 -7.93 -28.17
C MET A 1 -2.77 -6.80 -29.15
N SER A 2 -3.67 -5.89 -28.79
CA SER A 2 -3.96 -4.74 -29.67
C SER A 2 -2.82 -3.70 -29.62
N PRO A 3 -2.68 -2.82 -30.61
CA PRO A 3 -1.65 -1.77 -30.59
C PRO A 3 -1.69 -0.93 -29.30
N ALA A 4 -2.90 -0.58 -28.83
CA ALA A 4 -3.08 0.18 -27.60
C ALA A 4 -2.58 -0.57 -26.35
N HIS A 5 -2.69 -1.91 -26.30
CA HIS A 5 -2.13 -2.67 -25.19
C HIS A 5 -0.59 -2.66 -25.23
N ALA A 6 -0.02 -2.83 -26.43
CA ALA A 6 1.44 -2.80 -26.61
C ALA A 6 2.03 -1.47 -26.13
N GLU A 7 1.40 -0.36 -26.51
CA GLU A 7 1.77 1.00 -26.09
C GLU A 7 1.70 1.19 -24.57
N VAL A 8 0.64 0.69 -23.91
CA VAL A 8 0.53 0.73 -22.45
C VAL A 8 1.66 -0.05 -21.77
N HIS A 9 1.96 -1.26 -22.25
CA HIS A 9 3.06 -2.06 -21.71
C HIS A 9 4.42 -1.39 -21.89
N GLU A 10 4.65 -0.72 -23.02
CA GLU A 10 5.87 0.05 -23.27
C GLU A 10 5.95 1.27 -22.33
N THR A 11 4.84 1.99 -22.18
CA THR A 11 4.74 3.16 -21.29
C THR A 11 5.06 2.79 -19.85
N ILE A 12 4.49 1.70 -19.34
CA ILE A 12 4.76 1.22 -17.98
C ILE A 12 6.24 0.87 -17.82
N ARG A 13 6.82 0.09 -18.75
CA ARG A 13 8.23 -0.31 -18.65
C ARG A 13 9.18 0.89 -18.73
N ALA A 14 8.91 1.84 -19.62
CA ALA A 14 9.71 3.05 -19.77
C ALA A 14 9.64 3.89 -18.49
N PHE A 15 8.43 4.13 -17.96
CA PHE A 15 8.23 4.86 -16.71
C PHE A 15 8.99 4.22 -15.54
N LEU A 16 8.84 2.90 -15.36
CA LEU A 16 9.49 2.19 -14.24
C LEU A 16 11.02 2.23 -14.35
N ALA A 17 11.56 2.20 -15.57
CA ALA A 17 13.00 2.33 -15.80
C ALA A 17 13.49 3.77 -15.52
N ASP A 18 12.76 4.79 -16.00
CA ASP A 18 13.11 6.19 -15.79
C ASP A 18 13.03 6.59 -14.30
N ALA A 19 12.07 6.01 -13.57
CA ALA A 19 11.90 6.21 -12.13
C ALA A 19 12.81 5.33 -11.25
N ASP A 20 13.65 4.47 -11.85
CA ASP A 20 14.53 3.51 -11.15
C ASP A 20 13.79 2.65 -10.10
N LEU A 21 12.57 2.20 -10.44
CA LEU A 21 11.74 1.39 -9.55
C LEU A 21 12.02 -0.11 -9.74
N GLU A 22 12.26 -0.82 -8.64
CA GLU A 22 12.34 -2.29 -8.64
C GLU A 22 10.99 -2.90 -9.04
N TRP A 23 10.97 -3.75 -10.06
CA TRP A 23 9.75 -4.47 -10.46
C TRP A 23 10.03 -5.85 -11.07
N GLU A 24 9.02 -6.70 -11.01
CA GLU A 24 9.00 -8.01 -11.67
C GLU A 24 7.65 -8.29 -12.34
N THR A 25 7.61 -9.29 -13.22
CA THR A 25 6.35 -9.76 -13.82
C THR A 25 5.56 -10.54 -12.78
N GLY A 26 4.27 -10.22 -12.63
CA GLY A 26 3.38 -10.92 -11.71
C GLY A 26 2.89 -12.28 -12.23
N ALA A 27 2.05 -12.93 -11.43
CA ALA A 27 1.50 -14.24 -11.78
C ALA A 27 0.45 -14.16 -12.89
N ARG A 28 -0.20 -13.01 -13.07
CA ARG A 28 -1.21 -12.78 -14.11
C ARG A 28 -0.55 -12.19 -15.35
N ASP A 29 -1.06 -12.57 -16.53
CA ASP A 29 -0.62 -11.98 -17.78
C ASP A 29 -0.85 -10.45 -17.77
N GLY A 30 0.16 -9.70 -18.17
CA GLY A 30 0.16 -8.24 -18.14
C GLY A 30 0.25 -7.59 -16.75
N GLU A 31 0.66 -8.34 -15.73
CA GLU A 31 0.89 -7.82 -14.37
C GLU A 31 2.34 -7.40 -14.14
N TYR A 32 2.51 -6.22 -13.56
CA TYR A 32 3.78 -5.70 -13.04
C TYR A 32 3.67 -5.56 -11.54
N VAL A 33 4.60 -6.16 -10.80
CA VAL A 33 4.70 -6.05 -9.34
C VAL A 33 5.84 -5.09 -9.04
N VAL A 34 5.48 -3.88 -8.60
CA VAL A 34 6.38 -2.76 -8.36
C VAL A 34 6.63 -2.62 -6.86
N THR A 35 7.88 -2.45 -6.46
CA THR A 35 8.25 -2.20 -5.05
C THR A 35 8.46 -0.71 -4.84
N LEU A 36 7.54 -0.06 -4.13
CA LEU A 36 7.66 1.35 -3.77
C LEU A 36 8.40 1.50 -2.43
N PRO A 37 9.42 2.37 -2.34
CA PRO A 37 10.12 2.65 -1.09
C PRO A 37 9.30 3.58 -0.21
N GLY A 38 9.02 3.17 1.04
CA GLY A 38 8.33 3.99 2.04
C GLY A 38 9.17 4.24 3.29
N ASP A 39 8.84 5.30 4.02
CA ASP A 39 9.59 5.73 5.21
C ASP A 39 9.17 4.95 6.46
N ARG A 40 7.86 4.88 6.73
CA ARG A 40 7.27 4.18 7.89
C ARG A 40 6.99 2.73 7.54
N LYS A 41 6.32 2.50 6.41
CA LYS A 41 6.13 1.19 5.80
C LYS A 41 7.23 0.98 4.77
N LEU A 42 8.34 0.42 5.25
CA LEU A 42 9.61 0.23 4.53
C LEU A 42 9.48 -0.11 3.04
N LYS A 43 8.52 -0.98 2.67
CA LYS A 43 8.21 -1.31 1.27
C LYS A 43 6.71 -1.46 1.08
N THR A 44 6.20 -0.91 -0.01
CA THR A 44 4.82 -1.12 -0.48
C THR A 44 4.84 -1.81 -1.83
N VAL A 45 4.45 -3.09 -1.84
CA VAL A 45 4.33 -3.88 -3.07
C VAL A 45 3.02 -3.54 -3.76
N THR A 46 3.13 -3.09 -5.02
CA THR A 46 2.02 -2.55 -5.82
C THR A 46 1.88 -3.33 -7.11
N SER A 47 0.71 -3.91 -7.34
CA SER A 47 0.33 -4.56 -8.59
C SER A 47 -0.22 -3.53 -9.56
N LEU A 48 0.33 -3.49 -10.77
CA LEU A 48 -0.20 -2.81 -11.95
C LEU A 48 -0.63 -3.89 -12.95
N LEU A 49 -1.94 -4.14 -13.06
CA LEU A 49 -2.49 -5.15 -13.96
C LEU A 49 -3.11 -4.50 -15.19
N VAL A 50 -2.51 -4.72 -16.36
CA VAL A 50 -3.08 -4.34 -17.65
C VAL A 50 -4.17 -5.33 -18.03
N GLY A 51 -5.43 -4.99 -17.75
CA GLY A 51 -6.59 -5.77 -18.19
C GLY A 51 -7.04 -5.38 -19.60
N GLU A 52 -8.13 -6.01 -20.08
CA GLU A 52 -8.67 -5.81 -21.43
C GLU A 52 -9.01 -4.35 -21.77
N LYS A 53 -9.46 -3.57 -20.77
CA LYS A 53 -9.99 -2.20 -20.96
C LYS A 53 -9.42 -1.18 -20.00
N ALA A 54 -8.72 -1.61 -18.96
CA ALA A 54 -8.28 -0.75 -17.89
C ALA A 54 -6.99 -1.25 -17.25
N LEU A 55 -6.18 -0.30 -16.80
CA LEU A 55 -5.11 -0.57 -15.84
C LEU A 55 -5.72 -0.58 -14.44
N THR A 56 -5.45 -1.64 -13.69
CA THR A 56 -5.86 -1.77 -12.29
C THR A 56 -4.62 -1.68 -11.42
N THR A 57 -4.62 -0.74 -10.47
CA THR A 57 -3.58 -0.59 -9.46
C THR A 57 -4.09 -1.13 -8.13
N THR A 58 -3.29 -1.93 -7.44
CA THR A 58 -3.66 -2.49 -6.14
C THR A 58 -2.43 -2.70 -5.27
N ALA A 59 -2.47 -2.24 -4.02
CA ALA A 59 -1.45 -2.51 -3.02
C ALA A 59 -2.10 -2.95 -1.71
N PHE A 60 -1.51 -3.94 -1.06
CA PHE A 60 -1.86 -4.31 0.30
C PHE A 60 -1.37 -3.23 1.26
N VAL A 61 -2.21 -2.73 2.15
CA VAL A 61 -1.86 -1.70 3.14
C VAL A 61 -1.50 -2.35 4.47
N ILE A 62 -2.44 -3.06 5.09
CA ILE A 62 -2.28 -3.65 6.41
C ILE A 62 -3.34 -4.74 6.61
N ARG A 63 -3.00 -5.74 7.42
CA ARG A 63 -3.94 -6.80 7.82
C ARG A 63 -5.14 -6.21 8.57
N HIS A 64 -6.21 -6.99 8.69
CA HIS A 64 -7.35 -6.64 9.51
C HIS A 64 -6.90 -6.26 10.93
N PRO A 65 -7.55 -5.25 11.56
CA PRO A 65 -7.20 -4.81 12.90
C PRO A 65 -7.53 -5.90 13.94
N ASP A 66 -6.73 -5.95 15.00
CA ASP A 66 -6.97 -6.84 16.15
C ASP A 66 -8.05 -6.28 17.09
N GLU A 67 -8.20 -4.95 17.11
CA GLU A 67 -9.13 -4.21 17.97
C GLU A 67 -9.63 -2.93 17.27
N ASN A 68 -10.69 -2.30 17.80
CA ASN A 68 -11.23 -1.02 17.32
C ASN A 68 -11.56 -0.95 15.82
N ALA A 69 -12.06 -2.05 15.23
CA ALA A 69 -12.29 -2.15 13.78
C ALA A 69 -13.19 -1.04 13.20
N GLU A 70 -14.25 -0.63 13.91
CA GLU A 70 -15.14 0.45 13.45
C GLU A 70 -14.39 1.79 13.33
N GLU A 71 -13.59 2.13 14.33
CA GLU A 71 -12.77 3.35 14.33
C GLU A 71 -11.70 3.27 13.24
N PHE A 72 -11.04 2.13 13.12
CA PHE A 72 -10.00 1.86 12.13
C PHE A 72 -10.51 2.08 10.70
N TYR A 73 -11.65 1.49 10.34
CA TYR A 73 -12.23 1.66 9.00
C TYR A 73 -12.85 3.05 8.81
N THR A 74 -13.44 3.64 9.85
CA THR A 74 -13.96 5.01 9.78
C THR A 74 -12.84 6.02 9.49
N PHE A 75 -11.68 5.83 10.11
CA PHE A 75 -10.48 6.64 9.86
C PHE A 75 -10.05 6.56 8.38
N LEU A 76 -9.98 5.35 7.81
CA LEU A 76 -9.63 5.14 6.40
C LEU A 76 -10.67 5.72 5.44
N LEU A 77 -11.97 5.53 5.72
CA LEU A 77 -13.05 6.11 4.93
C LEU A 77 -13.01 7.64 4.92
N ARG A 78 -12.63 8.28 6.04
CA ARG A 78 -12.43 9.73 6.09
C ARG A 78 -11.25 10.18 5.25
N ARG A 79 -10.15 9.41 5.21
CA ARG A 79 -9.01 9.71 4.34
C ARG A 79 -9.40 9.68 2.86
N ASN A 80 -10.28 8.78 2.43
CA ASN A 80 -10.74 8.70 1.03
C ASN A 80 -11.29 10.04 0.49
N LEU A 81 -11.83 10.93 1.34
CA LEU A 81 -12.32 12.26 0.90
C LEU A 81 -11.22 13.19 0.37
N ARG A 82 -9.95 12.92 0.68
CA ARG A 82 -8.81 13.77 0.35
C ARG A 82 -7.81 13.08 -0.59
N MET A 83 -8.05 11.83 -0.96
CA MET A 83 -7.17 11.08 -1.84
C MET A 83 -7.60 11.24 -3.30
N GLY A 84 -6.62 11.34 -4.19
CA GLY A 84 -6.80 11.25 -5.64
C GLY A 84 -6.31 9.89 -6.16
N ALA A 85 -6.78 9.49 -7.35
CA ALA A 85 -6.41 8.28 -8.10
C ALA A 85 -6.72 6.92 -7.46
N VAL A 86 -6.69 6.79 -6.14
CA VAL A 86 -6.89 5.55 -5.40
C VAL A 86 -7.84 5.71 -4.22
N ALA A 87 -8.41 4.60 -3.76
CA ALA A 87 -9.27 4.53 -2.58
C ALA A 87 -8.95 3.29 -1.73
N TYR A 88 -9.15 3.39 -0.42
CA TYR A 88 -9.10 2.22 0.45
C TYR A 88 -10.30 1.30 0.21
N SER A 89 -10.03 0.01 0.27
CA SER A 89 -11.02 -1.06 0.28
C SER A 89 -10.62 -2.13 1.30
N ILE A 90 -11.58 -2.98 1.66
CA ILE A 90 -11.34 -4.17 2.48
C ILE A 90 -11.71 -5.42 1.69
N ASP A 91 -10.98 -6.50 1.92
CA ASP A 91 -11.36 -7.82 1.39
C ASP A 91 -12.32 -8.57 2.34
N GLY A 92 -12.57 -9.85 2.03
CA GLY A 92 -13.45 -10.70 2.83
C GLY A 92 -12.94 -11.04 4.23
N THR A 93 -11.65 -10.85 4.52
CA THR A 93 -11.07 -11.04 5.85
C THR A 93 -10.93 -9.72 6.62
N GLY A 94 -11.21 -8.59 5.97
CA GLY A 94 -11.04 -7.25 6.55
C GLY A 94 -9.63 -6.68 6.35
N ASP A 95 -8.80 -7.32 5.54
CA ASP A 95 -7.49 -6.79 5.20
C ASP A 95 -7.66 -5.57 4.31
N VAL A 96 -6.88 -4.53 4.58
CA VAL A 96 -6.99 -3.25 3.90
C VAL A 96 -6.09 -3.24 2.68
N TYR A 97 -6.68 -2.85 1.56
CA TYR A 97 -6.00 -2.57 0.31
C TYR A 97 -6.23 -1.11 -0.07
N VAL A 98 -5.36 -0.60 -0.93
CA VAL A 98 -5.57 0.65 -1.65
C VAL A 98 -5.44 0.37 -3.14
N GLY A 99 -6.31 0.97 -3.94
CA GLY A 99 -6.28 0.72 -5.38
C GLY A 99 -7.10 1.70 -6.20
N GLY A 100 -6.87 1.64 -7.50
CA GLY A 100 -7.51 2.49 -8.50
C GLY A 100 -7.70 1.75 -9.82
N ARG A 101 -8.58 2.26 -10.67
CA ARG A 101 -8.82 1.70 -11.99
C ARG A 101 -9.03 2.82 -13.00
N VAL A 102 -8.27 2.78 -14.08
CA VAL A 102 -8.33 3.81 -15.14
C VAL A 102 -8.44 3.16 -16.53
N PRO A 103 -9.19 3.73 -17.49
CA PRO A 103 -9.16 3.26 -18.87
C PRO A 103 -7.74 3.26 -19.45
N LEU A 104 -7.41 2.27 -20.30
CA LEU A 104 -6.08 2.17 -20.93
C LEU A 104 -5.66 3.46 -21.66
N ALA A 105 -6.62 4.17 -22.26
CA ALA A 105 -6.38 5.42 -22.99
C ALA A 105 -5.90 6.59 -22.12
N ALA A 106 -6.02 6.50 -20.80
CA ALA A 106 -5.55 7.51 -19.85
C ALA A 106 -4.25 7.08 -19.15
N VAL A 107 -3.67 5.93 -19.52
CA VAL A 107 -2.37 5.50 -19.00
C VAL A 107 -1.28 6.27 -19.73
N GLY A 108 -0.55 7.07 -18.97
CA GLY A 108 0.60 7.84 -19.41
C GLY A 108 1.57 8.07 -18.24
N PRO A 109 2.76 8.63 -18.48
CA PRO A 109 3.75 8.88 -17.43
C PRO A 109 3.19 9.68 -16.25
N ASP A 110 2.46 10.77 -16.50
CA ASP A 110 1.87 11.60 -15.44
C ASP A 110 0.87 10.82 -14.57
N TYR A 111 0.02 9.99 -15.19
CA TYR A 111 -0.90 9.14 -14.45
C TYR A 111 -0.16 8.09 -13.60
N LEU A 112 0.92 7.51 -14.13
CA LEU A 112 1.72 6.51 -13.41
C LEU A 112 2.42 7.13 -12.21
N ASP A 113 2.96 8.34 -12.35
CA ASP A 113 3.52 9.11 -11.24
C ASP A 113 2.46 9.40 -10.17
N ASP A 114 1.32 9.97 -10.58
CA ASP A 114 0.21 10.31 -9.68
C ASP A 114 -0.31 9.08 -8.91
N VAL A 115 -0.54 7.96 -9.60
CA VAL A 115 -1.14 6.77 -8.97
C VAL A 115 -0.15 6.07 -8.04
N LEU A 116 1.13 5.98 -8.40
CA LEU A 116 2.15 5.35 -7.55
C LEU A 116 2.49 6.23 -6.35
N GLY A 117 2.56 7.55 -6.53
CA GLY A 117 2.68 8.51 -5.43
C GLY A 117 1.49 8.44 -4.47
N ALA A 118 0.26 8.34 -5.00
CA ALA A 118 -0.94 8.20 -4.18
C ALA A 118 -0.98 6.87 -3.41
N VAL A 119 -0.52 5.77 -4.01
CA VAL A 119 -0.37 4.48 -3.30
C VAL A 119 0.62 4.60 -2.15
N LEU A 120 1.76 5.26 -2.39
CA LEU A 120 2.79 5.44 -1.36
C LEU A 120 2.27 6.28 -0.18
N ASP A 121 1.63 7.42 -0.44
CA ASP A 121 1.01 8.24 0.63
C ASP A 121 -0.05 7.44 1.40
N ALA A 122 -0.92 6.72 0.68
CA ALA A 122 -1.98 5.95 1.30
C ALA A 122 -1.47 4.80 2.18
N ALA A 123 -0.35 4.18 1.82
CA ALA A 123 0.22 3.08 2.57
C ALA A 123 1.12 3.55 3.72
N ASP A 124 1.84 4.66 3.55
CA ASP A 124 2.88 5.10 4.47
C ASP A 124 2.39 6.14 5.48
N ALA A 125 1.69 7.18 5.03
CA ALA A 125 1.27 8.30 5.87
C ALA A 125 0.41 7.89 7.09
N PRO A 126 -0.61 7.03 6.95
CA PRO A 126 -1.44 6.63 8.09
C PRO A 126 -0.86 5.47 8.91
N PHE A 127 0.26 4.87 8.51
CA PHE A 127 0.67 3.54 8.99
C PHE A 127 0.77 3.45 10.53
N ASN A 128 1.44 4.42 11.16
CA ASN A 128 1.59 4.42 12.62
C ASN A 128 0.26 4.63 13.35
N GLU A 129 -0.64 5.44 12.81
CA GLU A 129 -1.94 5.69 13.41
C GLU A 129 -2.84 4.46 13.30
N LEU A 130 -2.78 3.74 12.18
CA LEU A 130 -3.42 2.43 12.03
C LEU A 130 -2.89 1.42 13.07
N LEU A 131 -1.58 1.39 13.31
CA LEU A 131 -0.99 0.53 14.34
C LEU A 131 -1.52 0.87 15.74
N VAL A 132 -1.64 2.14 16.07
CA VAL A 132 -2.18 2.58 17.36
C VAL A 132 -3.67 2.26 17.51
N ILE A 133 -4.48 2.48 16.48
CA ILE A 133 -5.91 2.19 16.54
C ILE A 133 -6.16 0.68 16.62
N GLY A 134 -5.51 -0.11 15.74
CA GLY A 134 -5.88 -1.49 15.49
C GLY A 134 -5.03 -2.56 16.17
N PHE A 135 -3.87 -2.21 16.76
CA PHE A 135 -2.85 -3.17 17.18
C PHE A 135 -2.14 -2.82 18.50
N LEU A 136 -2.59 -1.78 19.23
CA LEU A 136 -1.88 -1.30 20.42
C LEU A 136 -1.70 -2.39 21.47
N SER A 137 -2.75 -3.15 21.77
CA SER A 137 -2.71 -4.23 22.76
C SER A 137 -1.74 -5.34 22.37
N SER A 138 -1.65 -5.72 21.09
CA SER A 138 -0.70 -6.72 20.62
C SER A 138 0.73 -6.19 20.61
N MET A 139 0.93 -4.91 20.25
CA MET A 139 2.22 -4.23 20.37
C MET A 139 2.73 -4.17 21.80
N LYS A 140 1.86 -3.89 22.80
CA LYS A 140 2.23 -3.91 24.22
C LYS A 140 2.72 -5.29 24.68
N ARG A 141 2.01 -6.35 24.27
CA ARG A 141 2.42 -7.73 24.58
C ARG A 141 3.76 -8.09 23.96
N GLU A 142 3.97 -7.74 22.69
CA GLU A 142 5.23 -7.97 21.98
C GLU A 142 6.38 -7.20 22.64
N TRP A 143 6.17 -5.93 22.98
CA TRP A 143 7.15 -5.12 23.69
C TRP A 143 7.60 -5.76 25.00
N ALA A 144 6.65 -6.12 25.89
CA ALA A 144 6.95 -6.75 27.16
C ALA A 144 7.70 -8.08 26.99
N TRP A 145 7.34 -8.87 25.96
CA TRP A 145 8.02 -10.13 25.64
C TRP A 145 9.48 -9.90 25.22
N ARG A 146 9.74 -8.91 24.36
CA ARG A 146 11.10 -8.59 23.88
C ARG A 146 12.00 -8.11 25.02
N ILE A 147 11.50 -7.20 25.85
CA ILE A 147 12.23 -6.70 27.03
C ILE A 147 12.61 -7.84 27.96
N LYS A 148 11.67 -8.76 28.26
CA LYS A 148 11.93 -9.90 29.15
C LYS A 148 13.02 -10.85 28.63
N ARG A 149 13.20 -10.94 27.30
CA ARG A 149 14.13 -11.87 26.65
C ARG A 149 15.42 -11.22 26.16
N GLY A 150 15.55 -9.90 26.25
CA GLY A 150 16.68 -9.16 25.68
C GLY A 150 16.67 -9.12 24.14
N GLU A 151 15.50 -9.26 23.53
CA GLU A 151 15.33 -9.18 22.07
C GLU A 151 15.28 -7.71 21.60
N SER A 152 15.67 -7.45 20.35
CA SER A 152 15.70 -6.09 19.80
C SER A 152 14.30 -5.46 19.69
N THR A 153 14.13 -4.24 20.19
CA THR A 153 12.87 -3.45 20.12
C THR A 153 12.84 -2.42 18.99
N ARG A 154 13.84 -2.39 18.10
CA ARG A 154 14.04 -1.33 17.10
C ARG A 154 12.78 -0.92 16.33
N ASN A 155 11.98 -1.90 15.89
CA ASN A 155 10.78 -1.64 15.09
C ASN A 155 9.59 -1.10 15.90
N LEU A 156 9.67 -1.14 17.23
CA LEU A 156 8.66 -0.63 18.16
C LEU A 156 9.11 0.67 18.85
N GLU A 157 10.35 1.12 18.65
CA GLU A 157 10.91 2.29 19.31
C GLU A 157 10.09 3.56 19.07
N ALA A 158 9.55 3.73 17.85
CA ALA A 158 8.66 4.83 17.51
C ALA A 158 7.40 4.91 18.41
N PHE A 159 7.02 3.81 19.04
CA PHE A 159 5.84 3.69 19.90
C PHE A 159 6.19 3.53 21.37
N ALA A 160 7.47 3.57 21.77
CA ALA A 160 7.89 3.25 23.15
C ALA A 160 7.10 4.01 24.23
N HIS A 161 6.77 5.28 23.97
CA HIS A 161 5.95 6.14 24.84
C HIS A 161 4.52 5.62 25.07
N LEU A 162 3.95 4.84 24.15
CA LEU A 162 2.63 4.22 24.29
C LEU A 162 2.70 2.81 24.90
N LEU A 163 3.88 2.19 24.87
CA LEU A 163 4.07 0.76 25.21
C LEU A 163 4.59 0.54 26.64
N GLN A 164 5.12 1.58 27.28
CA GLN A 164 5.66 1.53 28.64
C GLN A 164 4.59 1.74 29.73
N ASP A 165 3.39 2.17 29.35
CA ASP A 165 2.20 2.28 30.21
C ASP A 165 1.45 0.95 30.32
#